data_AF-A0A060CBP5-F1
#
_entry.id   AF-A0A060CBP5-F1
#
_cell.length_a   1.000
_cell.length_b   1.000
_cell.length_c   1.000
_cell.angle_alpha   90.00
_cell.angle_beta   90.00
_cell.angle_gamma   90.00
#
_symmetry.space_group_name_H-M   'P 1'
#
loop_
_entity.id
_entity.type
_entity.pdbx_description
1 polymer ?
#
loop_
_entity_poly.entity_id
_entity_poly.type
_entity_poly.pdbx_seq_one_letter_code
_entity_poly.pdbx_strand_id
1 'polypeptide(L)'
;MFHHYRRLIELRHTDEVVREGVTRILWPDDDQLFCLTRTLGERRLLVLANLSGRPAGLPGDAPDLTRAGLVLTTHPDLPADRPVLAPWESRVLRLS
;
A
#
# COMPACT_ATOMS: atom_id res chain seq x y z
N MET A 1 6.72 2.22 -18.25
CA MET A 1 6.76 2.10 -16.78
C MET A 1 6.65 3.48 -16.08
N PHE A 2 5.67 4.33 -16.41
CA PHE A 2 5.53 5.67 -15.79
C PHE A 2 4.09 6.03 -15.39
N HIS A 3 3.11 5.15 -15.64
CA HIS A 3 1.70 5.45 -15.35
C HIS A 3 1.32 5.25 -13.88
N HIS A 4 2.04 4.39 -13.15
CA HIS A 4 1.70 4.10 -11.75
C HIS A 4 2.10 5.26 -10.80
N TYR A 5 3.23 5.92 -11.06
CA TYR A 5 3.64 7.14 -10.34
C TYR A 5 2.68 8.31 -10.55
N ARG A 6 2.09 8.47 -11.74
CA ARG A 6 1.07 9.50 -11.99
C ARG A 6 -0.17 9.32 -11.11
N ARG A 7 -0.61 8.08 -10.87
CA ARG A 7 -1.76 7.78 -9.99
C ARG A 7 -1.46 8.12 -8.53
N LEU A 8 -0.22 7.92 -8.07
CA LEU A 8 0.23 8.29 -6.72
C LEU A 8 0.36 9.81 -6.53
N ILE A 9 0.73 10.54 -7.59
CA ILE A 9 0.74 12.02 -7.61
C ILE A 9 -0.68 12.59 -7.69
N GLU A 10 -1.59 11.96 -8.41
CA GLU A 10 -3.01 12.32 -8.45
C GLU A 10 -3.71 12.07 -7.10
N LEU A 11 -3.39 10.98 -6.40
CA LEU A 11 -3.86 10.72 -5.03
C LEU A 11 -3.41 11.77 -4.01
N ARG A 12 -2.33 12.53 -4.30
CA ARG A 12 -1.90 13.66 -3.48
C ARG A 12 -2.83 14.88 -3.56
N HIS A 13 -3.64 14.98 -4.61
CA HIS A 13 -4.48 16.15 -4.87
C HIS A 13 -5.93 15.99 -4.39
N THR A 14 -6.40 14.77 -4.08
CA THR A 14 -7.84 14.49 -3.88
C THR A 14 -8.25 13.97 -2.50
N ASP A 15 -7.33 13.76 -1.54
CA ASP A 15 -7.68 13.20 -0.23
C ASP A 15 -6.93 13.94 0.92
N GLU A 16 -7.68 14.52 1.86
CA GLU A 16 -7.14 15.25 3.03
C GLU A 16 -6.23 14.37 3.90
N VAL A 17 -6.46 13.05 3.94
CA VAL A 17 -5.57 12.08 4.64
C VAL A 17 -4.19 12.03 4.01
N VAL A 18 -4.07 12.36 2.73
CA VAL A 18 -2.81 12.38 1.99
C VAL A 18 -2.07 13.69 2.18
N ARG A 19 -2.78 14.79 2.44
CA ARG A 19 -2.20 16.11 2.71
C ARG A 19 -1.78 16.28 4.18
N GLU A 20 -2.63 15.88 5.11
CA GLU A 20 -2.47 16.17 6.55
C GLU A 20 -2.16 14.92 7.38
N GLY A 21 -2.25 13.72 6.79
CA GLY A 21 -2.02 12.48 7.51
C GLY A 21 -0.54 12.22 7.78
N VAL A 22 -0.23 11.82 9.02
CA VAL A 22 1.13 11.42 9.39
C VAL A 22 1.51 10.20 8.57
N THR A 23 2.60 10.33 7.81
CA THR A 23 3.16 9.25 7.00
C THR A 23 4.22 8.52 7.81
N ARG A 24 4.11 7.19 7.87
CA ARG A 24 5.12 6.33 8.49
C ARG A 24 5.50 5.21 7.53
N ILE A 25 6.78 5.11 7.22
CA ILE A 25 7.36 3.97 6.49
C ILE A 25 7.46 2.80 7.45
N LEU A 26 7.04 1.60 7.02
CA LEU A 26 7.06 0.40 7.87
C LEU A 26 8.39 -0.35 7.75
N TRP A 27 8.85 -0.60 6.52
CA TRP A 27 10.07 -1.37 6.25
C TRP A 27 11.03 -0.56 5.35
N PRO A 28 11.76 0.41 5.92
CA PRO A 28 12.63 1.29 5.12
C PRO A 28 13.85 0.56 4.55
N ASP A 29 14.25 -0.56 5.15
CA ASP A 29 15.43 -1.34 4.75
C ASP A 29 15.09 -2.50 3.78
N ASP A 30 13.85 -2.62 3.33
CA ASP A 30 13.45 -3.68 2.39
C ASP A 30 13.68 -3.24 0.93
N ASP A 31 14.50 -4.01 0.21
CA ASP A 31 14.87 -3.74 -1.19
C ASP A 31 13.73 -3.98 -2.19
N GLN A 32 12.72 -4.79 -1.83
CA GLN A 32 11.61 -5.17 -2.70
C GLN A 32 10.31 -4.47 -2.31
N LEU A 33 10.07 -4.27 -1.01
CA LEU A 33 8.83 -3.74 -0.49
C LEU A 33 8.92 -2.26 -0.17
N PHE A 34 8.09 -1.47 -0.85
CA PHE A 34 7.80 -0.12 -0.44
C PHE A 34 6.46 -0.08 0.29
N CYS A 35 6.51 0.13 1.60
CA CYS A 35 5.33 0.11 2.47
C CYS A 35 5.26 1.34 3.37
N LEU A 36 4.09 1.98 3.39
CA LEU A 36 3.82 3.08 4.29
C LEU A 36 2.39 3.06 4.80
N THR A 37 2.18 3.68 5.95
CA THR A 37 0.85 4.02 6.45
C THR A 37 0.64 5.52 6.40
N ARG A 38 -0.61 5.93 6.18
CA ARG A 38 -1.07 7.31 6.38
C ARG A 38 -2.24 7.32 7.34
N THR A 39 -2.12 8.10 8.41
CA THR A 39 -3.15 8.19 9.45
C THR A 39 -3.62 9.62 9.61
N LEU A 40 -4.94 9.83 9.60
CA LEU A 40 -5.59 11.11 9.91
C LEU A 40 -6.78 10.85 10.84
N GLY A 41 -6.67 11.27 12.09
CA GLY A 41 -7.65 10.92 13.14
C GLY A 41 -7.75 9.40 13.29
N GLU A 42 -8.95 8.86 13.19
CA GLU A 42 -9.21 7.41 13.24
C GLU A 42 -9.02 6.70 11.89
N ARG A 43 -8.82 7.45 10.80
CA ARG A 43 -8.69 6.85 9.46
C ARG A 43 -7.24 6.47 9.21
N ARG A 44 -7.01 5.22 8.82
CA ARG A 44 -5.69 4.73 8.44
C ARG A 44 -5.71 4.07 7.06
N LEU A 45 -4.77 4.48 6.22
CA LEU A 45 -4.47 3.85 4.94
C LEU A 45 -3.14 3.11 5.03
N LEU A 46 -3.07 1.95 4.40
CA LEU A 46 -1.87 1.18 4.17
C LEU A 46 -1.60 1.14 2.67
N VAL A 47 -0.40 1.55 2.27
CA VAL A 47 0.07 1.48 0.90
C VAL A 47 1.17 0.44 0.84
N LEU A 48 0.96 -0.58 0.01
CA LEU A 48 1.88 -1.67 -0.24
C LEU A 48 2.29 -1.63 -1.71
N ALA A 49 3.58 -1.74 -2.01
CA ALA A 49 4.07 -1.87 -3.36
C ALA A 49 5.30 -2.80 -3.40
N ASN A 50 5.26 -3.77 -4.29
CA ASN A 50 6.41 -4.57 -4.68
C ASN A 50 7.12 -3.89 -5.85
N LEU A 51 8.34 -3.45 -5.62
CA LEU A 51 9.19 -2.76 -6.59
C LEU A 51 10.12 -3.73 -7.35
N SER A 52 9.80 -5.03 -7.34
CA SER A 52 10.60 -6.06 -7.98
C SER A 52 9.78 -6.95 -8.94
N GLY A 53 10.51 -7.65 -9.81
CA GLY A 53 9.96 -8.65 -10.72
C GLY A 53 9.70 -10.03 -10.09
N ARG A 54 9.79 -10.17 -8.76
CA ARG A 54 9.59 -11.43 -8.04
C ARG A 54 8.49 -11.27 -6.99
N PRO A 55 7.77 -12.33 -6.58
CA PRO A 55 6.83 -12.24 -5.48
C PRO A 55 7.51 -11.79 -4.19
N ALA A 56 6.85 -10.91 -3.42
CA ALA A 56 7.37 -10.39 -2.16
C ALA A 56 6.38 -10.69 -1.03
N GLY A 57 6.82 -11.44 -0.03
CA GLY A 57 6.02 -11.75 1.16
C GLY A 57 6.05 -10.59 2.15
N LEU A 58 4.91 -10.30 2.77
CA LEU A 58 4.82 -9.30 3.81
C LEU A 58 5.55 -9.80 5.08
N PRO A 59 6.36 -8.95 5.73
CA PRO A 59 6.97 -9.27 7.03
C PRO A 59 5.96 -9.66 8.11
N GLY A 60 6.40 -10.41 9.11
CA GLY A 60 5.53 -10.93 10.18
C GLY A 60 4.91 -9.86 11.09
N ASP A 61 5.43 -8.63 11.07
CA ASP A 61 4.89 -7.46 11.76
C ASP A 61 3.92 -6.64 10.87
N ALA A 62 3.54 -7.16 9.71
CA ALA A 62 2.55 -6.53 8.84
C ALA A 62 1.18 -6.40 9.52
N PRO A 63 0.43 -5.31 9.25
CA PRO A 63 -0.94 -5.18 9.73
C PRO A 63 -1.83 -6.33 9.26
N ASP A 64 -2.82 -6.69 10.08
CA ASP A 64 -3.86 -7.64 9.67
C ASP A 64 -4.66 -7.07 8.49
N LEU A 65 -4.60 -7.78 7.36
CA LEU A 65 -5.27 -7.39 6.12
C LEU A 65 -6.66 -8.01 5.98
N THR A 66 -7.04 -8.96 6.84
CA THR A 66 -8.32 -9.70 6.71
C THR A 66 -9.54 -8.81 6.85
N ARG A 67 -9.42 -7.72 7.62
CA ARG A 67 -10.47 -6.70 7.79
C ARG A 67 -10.23 -5.43 6.97
N ALA A 68 -9.15 -5.39 6.21
CA ALA A 68 -8.78 -4.20 5.46
C ALA A 68 -9.67 -4.05 4.21
N GLY A 69 -10.22 -2.85 4.01
CA GLY A 69 -10.98 -2.54 2.80
C GLY A 69 -10.05 -2.24 1.63
N LEU A 70 -10.18 -2.97 0.51
CA LEU A 70 -9.43 -2.67 -0.71
C LEU A 70 -9.88 -1.33 -1.30
N VAL A 71 -8.93 -0.40 -1.48
CA VAL A 71 -9.17 0.91 -2.11
C VAL A 71 -8.68 0.92 -3.56
N LEU A 72 -7.47 0.41 -3.80
CA LEU A 72 -6.86 0.35 -5.13
C LEU A 72 -5.94 -0.87 -5.22
N THR A 73 -5.95 -1.54 -6.36
CA THR A 73 -4.97 -2.59 -6.69
C THR A 73 -4.58 -2.47 -8.16
N THR A 74 -3.38 -2.94 -8.47
CA THR A 74 -2.91 -3.17 -9.84
C THR A 74 -3.30 -4.55 -10.38
N HIS A 75 -3.66 -5.47 -9.49
CA HIS A 75 -3.97 -6.87 -9.80
C HIS A 75 -5.36 -7.21 -9.21
N PRO A 76 -6.46 -6.85 -9.91
CA PRO A 76 -7.83 -7.02 -9.40
C PRO A 76 -8.26 -8.49 -9.27
N ASP A 77 -7.63 -9.39 -10.01
CA ASP A 77 -7.92 -10.83 -9.98
C ASP A 77 -7.27 -11.54 -8.77
N LEU A 78 -6.44 -10.82 -8.00
CA LEU A 78 -5.77 -11.37 -6.81
C LEU A 78 -6.50 -10.91 -5.54
N PRO A 79 -6.74 -11.82 -4.58
CA PRO A 79 -7.27 -11.43 -3.28
C PRO A 79 -6.38 -10.39 -2.57
N ALA A 80 -7.00 -9.39 -1.95
CA ALA A 80 -6.30 -8.24 -1.35
C ALA A 80 -5.63 -8.56 0.00
N ASP A 81 -6.17 -9.54 0.72
CA ASP A 81 -5.79 -9.99 2.06
C ASP A 81 -4.57 -10.94 2.08
N ARG A 82 -4.05 -11.29 0.89
CA ARG A 82 -2.92 -12.21 0.76
C ARG A 82 -1.67 -11.60 1.41
N PRO A 83 -0.89 -12.39 2.16
CA PRO A 83 0.37 -11.92 2.76
C PRO A 83 1.53 -11.88 1.74
N VAL A 84 1.24 -11.86 0.43
CA VAL A 84 2.23 -11.84 -0.64
C VAL A 84 1.74 -10.91 -1.74
N LEU A 85 2.64 -10.05 -2.23
CA LEU A 85 2.47 -9.24 -3.43
C LEU A 85 3.08 -9.97 -4.64
N ALA A 86 2.35 -10.01 -5.75
CA ALA A 86 2.85 -10.45 -7.04
C ALA A 86 3.93 -9.47 -7.57
N PRO A 87 4.72 -9.86 -8.59
CA PRO A 87 5.67 -8.97 -9.26
C PRO A 87 5.01 -7.65 -9.66
N TRP A 88 5.62 -6.52 -9.29
CA TRP A 88 5.11 -5.18 -9.57
C TRP A 88 3.70 -4.87 -9.04
N GLU A 89 3.19 -5.66 -8.09
CA GLU A 89 1.89 -5.44 -7.49
C GLU A 89 1.96 -4.30 -6.46
N SER A 90 0.96 -3.43 -6.51
CA SER A 90 0.63 -2.49 -5.46
C SER A 90 -0.81 -2.60 -5.01
N ARG A 91 -1.01 -2.34 -3.72
CA ARG A 91 -2.32 -2.30 -3.04
C ARG A 91 -2.40 -1.07 -2.16
N VAL A 92 -3.56 -0.43 -2.17
CA VAL A 92 -3.95 0.58 -1.18
C VAL A 92 -5.13 0.01 -0.41
N LEU A 93 -4.97 -0.09 0.90
CA LEU A 93 -5.95 -0.69 1.79
C LEU A 93 -6.34 0.34 2.85
N ARG A 94 -7.61 0.30 3.28
CA ARG A 94 -8.10 1.04 4.44
C ARG A 94 -8.10 0.11 5.64
N LEU A 95 -7.33 0.46 6.65
CA LEU A 95 -7.32 -0.26 7.93
C LEU A 95 -8.46 0.30 8.79
N SER A 96 -9.31 -0.59 9.30
CA SER A 96 -10.41 -0.31 10.23
C SER A 96 -9.94 -0.28 11.67
#